data_AF-A0A518U6C8-F1
#
_entry.id   AF-A0A518U6C8-F1
#
_cell.length_a   1.000
_cell.length_b   1.000
_cell.length_c   1.000
_cell.angle_alpha   90.00
_cell.angle_beta   90.00
_cell.angle_gamma   90.00
#
_symmetry.space_group_name_H-M   'P 1'
#
loop_
_entity.id
_entity.type
_entity.pdbx_description
1 polymer ?
#
loop_
_entity_poly.entity_id
_entity_poly.type
_entity_poly.pdbx_seq_one_letter_code
_entity_poly.pdbx_strand_id
1 'polypeptide(L)'
;MLFANLKRIREFERKNLPFMTSLEDREILLTIGYAQEQGHPVCFKNLTLSMDNLKRFGLGSAATIRRRVMRLIARGALEKYPADHDGRIVYLVLSEKSQRLFARYSGVMTSLYWR
;
A
#
# COMPACT_ATOMS: atom_id res chain seq x y z
N MET A 1 21.92 -16.62 8.96
CA MET A 1 21.94 -15.29 8.29
C MET A 1 20.56 -14.67 8.05
N LEU A 2 19.45 -15.35 8.42
CA LEU A 2 18.07 -14.87 8.22
C LEU A 2 17.82 -13.42 8.70
N PHE A 3 18.16 -13.12 9.96
CA PHE A 3 17.92 -11.79 10.54
C PHE A 3 18.73 -10.67 9.90
N ALA A 4 19.91 -10.97 9.32
CA ALA A 4 20.68 -9.98 8.57
C ALA A 4 19.96 -9.58 7.26
N ASN A 5 19.36 -10.54 6.57
CA ASN A 5 18.54 -10.28 5.38
C ASN A 5 17.27 -9.49 5.73
N LEU A 6 16.56 -9.86 6.80
CA LEU A 6 15.40 -9.11 7.29
C LEU A 6 15.76 -7.66 7.65
N LYS A 7 16.91 -7.44 8.30
CA LYS A 7 17.40 -6.11 8.63
C LYS A 7 17.70 -5.29 7.37
N ARG A 8 18.36 -5.88 6.36
CA ARG A 8 18.64 -5.24 5.08
C ARG A 8 17.36 -4.84 4.32
N ILE A 9 16.34 -5.70 4.31
CA ILE A 9 15.03 -5.37 3.72
C ILE A 9 14.44 -4.15 4.44
N ARG A 10 14.46 -4.14 5.77
CA ARG A 10 13.91 -3.02 6.55
C ARG A 10 14.66 -1.71 6.34
N GLU A 11 15.98 -1.75 6.21
CA GLU A 11 16.80 -0.57 5.87
C GLU A 11 16.48 -0.05 4.46
N PHE A 12 16.30 -0.94 3.50
CA PHE A 12 15.88 -0.57 2.15
C PHE A 12 14.50 0.10 2.16
N GLU A 13 13.51 -0.47 2.87
CA GLU A 13 12.18 0.12 3.02
C GLU A 13 12.25 1.53 3.61
N ARG A 14 12.99 1.72 4.72
CA ARG A 14 13.12 3.03 5.36
C ARG A 14 13.75 4.08 4.45
N LYS A 15 14.71 3.68 3.62
CA LYS A 15 15.41 4.58 2.70
C LYS A 15 14.59 4.93 1.45
N ASN A 16 13.86 3.97 0.90
CA ASN A 16 13.23 4.11 -0.42
C ASN A 16 11.70 4.30 -0.38
N LEU A 17 11.05 3.90 0.72
CA LEU A 17 9.59 3.98 0.90
C LEU A 17 9.25 4.86 2.12
N PRO A 18 9.66 6.15 2.15
CA PRO A 18 9.54 7.01 3.33
C PRO A 18 8.08 7.28 3.73
N PHE A 19 7.12 7.08 2.82
CA PHE A 19 5.70 7.20 3.10
C PHE A 19 5.14 6.01 3.91
N MET A 20 5.80 4.86 3.86
CA MET A 20 5.40 3.63 4.54
C MET A 20 5.94 3.62 5.97
N THR A 21 5.25 4.33 6.85
CA THR A 21 5.70 4.54 8.23
C THR A 21 5.32 3.44 9.20
N SER A 22 4.38 2.58 8.82
CA SER A 22 3.84 1.52 9.69
C SER A 22 3.43 0.28 8.89
N LEU A 23 3.17 -0.82 9.60
CA LEU A 23 2.71 -2.05 8.97
C LEU A 23 1.35 -1.85 8.30
N GLU A 24 0.47 -1.04 8.89
CA GLU A 24 -0.85 -0.77 8.31
C GLU A 24 -0.74 0.07 7.04
N ASP A 25 0.22 1.00 6.97
CA ASP A 25 0.48 1.72 5.72
C ASP A 25 0.95 0.76 4.63
N ARG A 26 1.77 -0.25 4.99
CA ARG A 26 2.19 -1.31 4.06
C ARG A 26 1.01 -2.14 3.57
N GLU A 27 0.17 -2.63 4.47
CA GLU A 27 -1.02 -3.44 4.12
C GLU A 27 -1.96 -2.66 3.19
N ILE A 28 -2.20 -1.38 3.48
CA ILE A 28 -3.03 -0.50 2.63
C ILE A 28 -2.44 -0.37 1.24
N LEU A 29 -1.15 -0.06 1.12
CA LEU A 29 -0.49 0.14 -0.17
C LEU A 29 -0.45 -1.14 -1.00
N LEU A 30 -0.16 -2.28 -0.39
CA LEU A 30 -0.14 -3.57 -1.08
C LEU A 30 -1.54 -3.97 -1.55
N THR A 31 -2.57 -3.77 -0.73
CA THR A 31 -3.95 -4.12 -1.12
C THR A 31 -4.43 -3.25 -2.29
N ILE A 32 -4.17 -1.94 -2.24
CA ILE A 32 -4.51 -1.04 -3.35
C ILE A 32 -3.72 -1.40 -4.61
N GLY A 33 -2.40 -1.59 -4.48
CA GLY A 33 -1.53 -1.91 -5.59
C GLY A 33 -1.89 -3.23 -6.28
N TYR A 34 -2.15 -4.27 -5.50
CA TYR A 34 -2.59 -5.56 -6.05
C TYR A 34 -3.92 -5.44 -6.79
N ALA A 35 -4.91 -4.77 -6.21
CA ALA A 35 -6.19 -4.58 -6.85
C ALA A 35 -6.09 -3.73 -8.14
N GLN A 36 -5.23 -2.71 -8.14
CA GLN A 36 -4.91 -1.92 -9.33
C GLN A 36 -4.26 -2.78 -10.42
N GLU A 37 -3.29 -3.63 -10.07
CA GLU A 37 -2.61 -4.55 -11.01
C GLU A 37 -3.60 -5.54 -11.66
N GLN A 38 -4.63 -5.97 -10.91
CA GLN A 38 -5.72 -6.80 -11.42
C GLN A 38 -6.76 -6.03 -12.26
N GLY A 39 -6.59 -4.72 -12.49
CA GLY A 39 -7.57 -3.89 -13.22
C GLY A 39 -8.84 -3.56 -12.42
N HIS A 40 -8.82 -3.77 -11.11
CA HIS A 40 -9.95 -3.57 -10.20
C HIS A 40 -9.58 -2.59 -9.07
N PRO A 41 -9.33 -1.31 -9.37
CA PRO A 41 -8.95 -0.34 -8.36
C PRO A 41 -10.03 -0.21 -7.27
N VAL A 42 -9.61 -0.02 -6.03
CA VAL A 42 -10.50 -0.07 -4.86
C VAL A 42 -10.97 1.32 -4.45
N CYS A 43 -12.24 1.43 -4.07
CA CYS A 43 -12.75 2.60 -3.38
C CYS A 43 -12.55 2.47 -1.86
N PHE A 44 -12.71 3.57 -1.12
CA PHE A 44 -12.60 3.56 0.35
C PHE A 44 -13.48 2.51 1.03
N LYS A 45 -14.74 2.37 0.58
CA LYS A 45 -15.68 1.41 1.15
C LYS A 45 -15.14 0.00 1.02
N ASN A 46 -14.74 -0.39 -0.18
CA ASN A 46 -14.24 -1.73 -0.47
C ASN A 46 -12.91 -2.00 0.26
N LEU A 47 -12.01 -1.00 0.29
CA LEU A 47 -10.76 -1.08 1.05
C LEU A 47 -11.02 -1.36 2.54
N THR A 48 -11.93 -0.61 3.16
CA THR A 48 -12.27 -0.86 4.57
C THR A 48 -12.92 -2.21 4.80
N LEU A 49 -13.64 -2.75 3.81
CA LEU A 49 -14.25 -4.08 3.92
C LEU A 49 -13.20 -5.18 3.80
N SER A 50 -12.26 -5.08 2.86
CA SER A 50 -11.23 -6.09 2.58
C SER A 50 -10.11 -6.20 3.63
N MET A 51 -10.02 -5.25 4.56
CA MET A 51 -8.94 -5.15 5.55
C MET A 51 -9.20 -5.99 6.82
N ASP A 52 -9.54 -7.27 6.65
CA ASP A 52 -9.89 -8.16 7.75
C ASP A 52 -8.72 -8.40 8.72
N ASN A 53 -7.49 -8.47 8.20
CA ASN A 53 -6.29 -8.57 9.03
C ASN A 53 -6.16 -7.36 9.98
N LEU A 54 -6.30 -6.13 9.47
CA LEU A 54 -6.19 -4.93 10.31
C LEU A 54 -7.33 -4.80 11.32
N LYS A 55 -8.55 -5.21 10.94
CA LYS A 55 -9.71 -5.23 11.86
C LYS A 55 -9.51 -6.23 12.98
N ARG A 56 -9.02 -7.44 12.66
CA ARG A 56 -8.79 -8.52 13.62
C ARG A 56 -7.80 -8.12 14.72
N PHE A 57 -6.80 -7.30 14.40
CA PHE A 57 -5.84 -6.78 15.38
C PHE A 57 -6.29 -5.47 16.06
N GLY A 58 -7.52 -4.98 15.81
CA GLY A 58 -8.02 -3.72 16.37
C GLY A 58 -7.38 -2.45 15.78
N LEU A 59 -6.55 -2.61 14.73
CA LEU A 59 -5.77 -1.53 14.10
C LEU A 59 -6.49 -0.88 12.90
N GLY A 60 -7.67 -1.39 12.54
CA GLY A 60 -8.32 -1.15 11.25
C GLY A 60 -9.74 -0.61 11.30
N SER A 61 -10.11 0.26 12.25
CA SER A 61 -11.42 0.93 12.16
C SER A 61 -11.52 1.74 10.85
N ALA A 62 -12.71 1.88 10.29
CA ALA A 62 -12.91 2.61 9.04
C ALA A 62 -12.36 4.05 9.10
N ALA A 63 -12.51 4.71 10.26
CA ALA A 63 -11.97 6.04 10.51
C ALA A 63 -10.42 6.05 10.52
N THR A 64 -9.79 5.05 11.12
CA THR A 64 -8.32 4.92 11.16
C THR A 64 -7.76 4.65 9.77
N ILE A 65 -8.36 3.72 9.01
CA ILE A 65 -7.97 3.42 7.63
C ILE A 65 -8.11 4.69 6.77
N ARG A 66 -9.25 5.40 6.87
CA ARG A 66 -9.47 6.64 6.12
C ARG A 66 -8.39 7.69 6.42
N ARG A 67 -8.05 7.90 7.69
CA ARG A 67 -6.98 8.83 8.11
C ARG A 67 -5.62 8.42 7.54
N ARG A 68 -5.29 7.13 7.54
CA ARG A 68 -4.05 6.59 6.97
C ARG A 68 -3.98 6.82 5.46
N VAL A 69 -5.03 6.48 4.73
CA VAL A 69 -5.10 6.72 3.28
C VAL A 69 -4.95 8.20 2.95
N MET A 70 -5.65 9.10 3.67
CA MET A 70 -5.52 10.54 3.43
C MET A 70 -4.08 11.04 3.66
N ARG A 71 -3.37 10.50 4.66
CA ARG A 71 -1.93 10.80 4.85
C ARG A 71 -1.06 10.25 3.73
N LEU A 72 -1.34 9.04 3.23
CA LEU A 72 -0.61 8.45 2.10
C LEU A 72 -0.81 9.25 0.81
N ILE A 73 -2.02 9.78 0.59
CA ILE A 73 -2.32 10.71 -0.50
C ILE A 73 -1.54 12.02 -0.33
N ALA A 74 -1.56 12.62 0.88
CA ALA A 74 -0.81 13.83 1.15
C ALA A 74 0.71 13.66 0.98
N ARG A 75 1.23 12.44 1.11
CA ARG A 75 2.64 12.08 0.87
C ARG A 75 2.93 11.71 -0.59
N GLY A 76 1.96 11.81 -1.49
CA GLY A 76 2.09 11.46 -2.90
C GLY A 76 2.25 9.95 -3.16
N ALA A 77 1.91 9.11 -2.18
CA ALA A 77 2.01 7.66 -2.33
C ALA A 77 0.79 7.08 -3.08
N LEU A 78 -0.36 7.72 -2.91
CA LEU A 78 -1.65 7.35 -3.49
C LEU A 78 -2.26 8.53 -4.23
N GLU A 79 -3.07 8.23 -5.23
CA GLU A 79 -3.87 9.18 -5.98
C GLU A 79 -5.35 8.79 -5.94
N LYS A 80 -6.22 9.77 -6.20
CA LYS A 80 -7.67 9.58 -6.32
C LYS A 80 -8.07 9.76 -7.78
N TYR A 81 -8.84 8.82 -8.31
CA TYR A 81 -9.45 8.93 -9.63
C TYR A 81 -10.97 8.76 -9.49
N PRO A 82 -11.80 9.67 -10.03
CA PRO A 82 -13.24 9.41 -10.13
C PRO A 82 -13.46 8.22 -11.07
N ALA A 83 -14.48 7.41 -10.81
CA ALA A 83 -14.85 6.33 -11.72
C ALA A 83 -15.55 6.92 -12.97
N ASP A 84 -15.16 6.44 -14.15
CA ASP A 84 -15.72 6.93 -15.42
C ASP A 84 -17.22 6.66 -15.56
N HIS A 85 -17.74 5.60 -14.92
CA HIS A 85 -19.14 5.20 -14.98
C HIS A 85 -20.01 5.76 -13.84
N ASP A 86 -19.40 6.24 -12.75
CA ASP A 86 -20.12 6.87 -11.64
C ASP A 86 -19.17 7.84 -10.91
N GLY A 87 -19.33 9.13 -11.17
CA GLY A 87 -18.52 10.19 -10.55
C GLY A 87 -18.67 10.29 -9.03
N ARG A 88 -19.59 9.56 -8.41
CA ARG A 88 -19.71 9.43 -6.94
C ARG A 88 -18.69 8.43 -6.38
N ILE A 89 -18.18 7.52 -7.20
CA ILE A 89 -17.16 6.56 -6.83
C ILE A 89 -15.79 7.19 -7.06
N VAL A 90 -14.95 7.11 -6.03
CA VAL A 90 -13.55 7.54 -6.10
C VAL A 90 -12.66 6.33 -5.85
N TYR A 91 -11.90 5.97 -6.87
CA TYR A 91 -10.87 4.97 -6.83
C TYR A 91 -9.60 5.50 -6.17
N LEU A 92 -8.94 4.60 -5.46
CA LEU A 92 -7.61 4.79 -4.91
C LEU A 92 -6.64 3.96 -5.74
N VAL A 93 -5.55 4.59 -6.17
CA VAL A 93 -4.48 3.93 -6.93
C VAL A 93 -3.13 4.36 -6.39
N LEU A 94 -2.10 3.52 -6.59
CA LEU A 94 -0.72 3.92 -6.35
C LEU A 94 -0.33 4.97 -7.38
N SER A 95 0.34 6.04 -6.92
CA SER A 95 0.97 6.98 -7.84
C SER A 95 2.01 6.26 -8.70
N GLU A 96 2.26 6.77 -9.90
CA GLU A 96 3.25 6.19 -10.81
C GLU A 96 4.65 6.11 -10.15
N LYS A 97 5.00 7.10 -9.33
CA LYS A 97 6.22 7.10 -8.51
C LYS A 97 6.23 5.94 -7.51
N SER A 98 5.13 5.72 -6.80
CA SER A 98 5.01 4.59 -5.87
C SER A 98 5.14 3.24 -6.59
N GLN A 99 4.48 3.09 -7.75
CA GLN A 99 4.56 1.86 -8.54
C GLN A 99 6.00 1.51 -8.92
N ARG A 100 6.78 2.49 -9.41
CA ARG A 100 8.22 2.30 -9.70
C ARG A 100 9.02 1.89 -8.47
N LEU A 101 8.74 2.49 -7.31
CA LEU A 101 9.42 2.14 -6.05
C LEU A 101 9.07 0.71 -5.60
N PHE A 102 7.81 0.30 -5.72
CA PHE A 102 7.37 -1.06 -5.39
C PHE A 102 7.93 -2.10 -6.37
N ALA A 103 8.05 -1.78 -7.66
CA ALA A 103 8.72 -2.65 -8.64
C ALA A 103 10.19 -2.89 -8.26
N ARG A 104 10.93 -1.83 -7.89
CA ARG A 104 12.31 -1.96 -7.40
C ARG A 104 12.39 -2.77 -6.11
N TYR A 105 11.45 -2.54 -5.18
CA TYR A 105 11.37 -3.29 -3.93
C TYR A 105 11.16 -4.79 -4.17
N SER A 106 10.24 -5.17 -5.07
CA SER A 106 10.02 -6.55 -5.48
C SER A 106 11.28 -7.20 -6.05
N GLY A 107 12.04 -6.47 -6.88
CA GLY A 107 13.33 -6.94 -7.39
C GLY A 107 14.36 -7.22 -6.29
N VAL A 108 14.42 -6.38 -5.25
CA VAL A 108 15.29 -6.63 -4.09
C VAL A 108 14.83 -7.86 -3.31
N MET A 109 13.52 -7.99 -3.06
CA MET A 109 12.97 -9.14 -2.33
C MET A 109 13.24 -10.46 -3.04
N THR A 110 12.98 -10.52 -4.35
CA THR A 110 13.19 -11.73 -5.17
C THR A 110 14.68 -12.12 -5.24
N SER A 111 15.59 -11.15 -5.34
CA SER A 111 17.04 -11.41 -5.31
C SER A 111 17.56 -12.00 -3.99
N LEU A 112 16.82 -11.81 -2.89
CA LEU A 112 17.17 -12.33 -1.56
C LEU A 112 16.55 -13.71 -1.27
N TYR A 113 15.46 -14.07 -1.97
CA TYR A 113 14.76 -15.35 -1.80
C TYR A 113 15.31 -16.47 -2.70
N TRP A 114 16.02 -16.14 -3.78
CA TRP A 114 16.52 -17.12 -4.77
C TRP A 114 18.03 -17.37 -4.72
N ARG A 115 18.62 -17.35 -3.51
CA ARG A 115 20.01 -17.72 -3.26
C ARG A 115 20.11 -18.91 -2.32
#